data_AF-A0A915D654-F1
#
_entry.id   AF-A0A915D654-F1
#
_cell.length_a   1.000
_cell.length_b   1.000
_cell.length_c   1.000
_cell.angle_alpha   90.00
_cell.angle_beta   90.00
_cell.angle_gamma   90.00
#
_symmetry.space_group_name_H-M   'P 1'
#
loop_
_entity.id
_entity.type
_entity.pdbx_description
1 polymer ?
#
loop_
_entity_poly.entity_id
_entity_poly.type
_entity_poly.pdbx_seq_one_letter_code
_entity_poly.pdbx_strand_id
1 'polypeptide(L)'
;MLVVDSFPWMRHFFPAYYSYLHHGSELQHFFLEQIEEHNLQLNGMHAEQATNFIDAYLIRLNELNAGLDISAAQRLTLALDSGDLWTGGMETVVTTLTWAVLYLIHYPKVQANLQKEIDEQLGDQPFTMGDRLKLPYMCATIDELQRIVNVLPWAIPHATTKEASFFFMKPSEFQAYI
;
A
#
# COMPACT_ATOMS: atom_id res chain seq x y z
N MET A 1 1.64 -7.84 15.45
CA MET A 1 2.95 -8.31 14.97
C MET A 1 4.08 -7.77 15.83
N LEU A 2 4.37 -6.46 15.86
CA LEU A 2 5.48 -5.85 16.62
C LEU A 2 5.72 -6.37 18.04
N VAL A 3 4.64 -6.57 18.80
CA VAL A 3 4.67 -7.08 20.18
C VAL A 3 5.16 -8.54 20.20
N VAL A 4 4.65 -9.39 19.31
CA VAL A 4 5.12 -10.77 19.15
C VAL A 4 6.54 -10.84 18.58
N ASP A 5 6.89 -9.94 17.66
CA ASP A 5 8.25 -9.87 17.10
C ASP A 5 9.28 -9.51 18.17
N SER A 6 8.91 -8.63 19.11
CA SER A 6 9.75 -8.24 20.24
C SER A 6 9.83 -9.31 21.33
N PHE A 7 8.73 -10.03 21.59
CA PHE A 7 8.72 -11.15 22.55
C PHE A 7 8.00 -12.38 21.97
N PRO A 8 8.72 -13.29 21.28
CA PRO A 8 8.13 -14.40 20.52
C PRO A 8 7.26 -15.36 21.35
N TRP A 9 7.54 -15.51 22.65
CA TRP A 9 6.77 -16.39 23.53
C TRP A 9 5.30 -15.95 23.67
N MET A 10 5.00 -14.68 23.42
CA MET A 10 3.64 -14.15 23.54
C MET A 10 2.70 -14.65 22.45
N ARG A 11 3.20 -15.19 21.34
CA ARG A 11 2.36 -15.78 20.28
C ARG A 11 1.37 -16.83 20.81
N HIS A 12 1.72 -17.51 21.90
CA HIS A 12 0.88 -18.52 22.55
C HIS A 12 -0.35 -17.95 23.27
N PHE A 13 -0.37 -16.64 23.53
CA PHE A 13 -1.42 -15.94 24.29
C PHE A 13 -2.22 -14.94 23.44
N PHE A 14 -1.81 -14.65 22.20
CA PHE A 14 -2.48 -13.68 21.33
C PHE A 14 -3.18 -14.38 20.14
N PRO A 15 -4.50 -14.65 20.22
CA PRO A 15 -5.27 -15.26 19.13
C PRO A 15 -5.16 -14.49 17.81
N ALA A 16 -5.06 -13.15 17.89
CA ALA A 16 -4.91 -12.26 16.74
C ALA A 16 -3.66 -12.57 15.89
N TYR A 17 -2.60 -13.13 16.49
CA TYR A 17 -1.41 -13.56 15.75
C TYR A 17 -1.73 -14.71 14.79
N TYR A 18 -2.51 -15.70 15.26
CA TYR A 18 -2.92 -16.83 14.43
C TYR A 18 -3.91 -16.40 13.34
N SER A 19 -4.85 -15.50 13.66
CA SER A 19 -5.73 -14.91 12.64
C SER A 19 -4.94 -14.16 11.58
N TYR A 20 -3.92 -13.39 11.95
CA TYR A 20 -3.05 -12.72 10.98
C TYR A 20 -2.38 -13.72 10.03
N LEU A 21 -1.78 -14.79 10.58
CA LEU A 21 -1.12 -15.81 9.76
C LEU A 21 -2.10 -16.51 8.81
N HIS A 22 -3.31 -16.79 9.29
CA HIS A 22 -4.37 -17.40 8.48
C HIS A 22 -4.77 -16.50 7.31
N HIS A 23 -5.16 -15.24 7.59
CA HIS A 23 -5.57 -14.31 6.54
C HIS A 23 -4.43 -14.00 5.56
N GLY A 24 -3.18 -13.93 6.04
CA GLY A 24 -2.01 -13.79 5.18
C GLY A 24 -1.84 -14.97 4.22
N SER A 25 -2.05 -16.19 4.71
CA SER A 25 -2.03 -17.40 3.89
C SER A 25 -3.17 -17.43 2.87
N GLU A 26 -4.38 -17.00 3.24
CA GLU A 26 -5.52 -16.92 2.32
C GLU A 26 -5.27 -15.88 1.22
N LEU A 27 -4.74 -14.71 1.59
CA LEU A 27 -4.39 -13.66 0.63
C LEU A 27 -3.32 -14.14 -0.36
N GLN A 28 -2.29 -14.82 0.15
CA GLN A 28 -1.25 -15.40 -0.70
C GLN A 28 -1.84 -16.44 -1.67
N HIS A 29 -2.75 -17.30 -1.19
CA HIS A 29 -3.41 -18.29 -2.04
C HIS A 29 -4.23 -17.63 -3.14
N PHE A 30 -5.01 -16.61 -2.80
CA PHE A 30 -5.78 -15.82 -3.75
C PHE A 30 -4.89 -15.27 -4.88
N PHE A 31 -3.75 -14.65 -4.55
CA PHE A 31 -2.86 -14.12 -5.60
C PHE A 31 -2.18 -15.20 -6.43
N LEU A 32 -1.88 -16.37 -5.86
CA LEU A 32 -1.37 -17.50 -6.64
C LEU A 32 -2.41 -17.97 -7.67
N GLU A 33 -3.69 -18.04 -7.30
CA GLU A 33 -4.78 -18.36 -8.24
C GLU A 33 -4.90 -17.31 -9.34
N GLN A 34 -4.87 -16.02 -8.98
CA GLN A 34 -4.91 -14.92 -9.96
C GLN A 34 -3.71 -14.96 -10.92
N ILE A 35 -2.52 -15.26 -10.43
CA ILE A 35 -1.31 -15.39 -11.26
C ILE A 35 -1.45 -16.53 -12.26
N GLU A 36 -1.98 -17.69 -11.85
CA GLU A 36 -2.20 -18.80 -12.78
C GLU A 36 -3.23 -18.43 -13.86
N GLU A 37 -4.32 -17.77 -13.50
CA GLU A 37 -5.31 -17.27 -14.46
C GLU A 37 -4.70 -16.31 -15.49
N HIS A 38 -3.88 -15.35 -15.04
CA HIS A 38 -3.20 -14.40 -15.91
C HIS A 38 -2.14 -15.10 -16.79
N ASN A 39 -1.37 -16.03 -16.22
CA ASN A 39 -0.35 -16.80 -16.95
C ASN A 39 -0.94 -17.60 -18.12
N LEU A 40 -2.15 -18.17 -17.96
CA LEU A 40 -2.85 -18.86 -19.04
C LEU A 40 -3.29 -17.93 -20.19
N GLN A 41 -3.60 -16.67 -19.87
CA GLN A 41 -4.09 -15.67 -20.83
C GLN A 41 -2.95 -14.97 -21.59
N LEU A 42 -1.75 -14.96 -21.03
CA LEU A 42 -0.58 -14.22 -21.53
C LEU A 42 0.09 -14.80 -22.79
N ASN A 43 -0.45 -15.86 -23.40
CA ASN A 43 0.15 -16.51 -24.57
C ASN A 43 0.34 -15.53 -25.75
N GLY A 44 1.57 -15.02 -25.90
CA GLY A 44 1.97 -14.12 -26.99
C GLY A 44 1.77 -12.62 -26.70
N MET A 45 1.49 -12.22 -25.46
CA MET A 45 1.35 -10.81 -25.11
C MET A 45 2.70 -10.10 -24.96
N HIS A 46 2.79 -8.87 -25.47
CA HIS A 46 3.95 -7.98 -25.32
C HIS A 46 3.75 -6.98 -24.18
N ALA A 47 4.84 -6.38 -23.69
CA ALA A 47 4.81 -5.48 -22.53
C ALA A 47 3.81 -4.32 -22.68
N GLU A 48 3.62 -3.81 -23.89
CA GLU A 48 2.67 -2.72 -24.20
C GLU A 48 1.19 -3.13 -24.05
N GLN A 49 0.92 -4.43 -23.94
CA GLN A 49 -0.42 -5.00 -23.80
C GLN A 49 -0.75 -5.35 -22.35
N ALA A 50 0.19 -5.17 -21.41
CA ALA A 50 -0.06 -5.40 -20.00
C ALA A 50 -1.16 -4.45 -19.48
N THR A 51 -2.20 -5.01 -18.87
CA THR A 51 -3.33 -4.20 -18.34
C THR A 51 -3.18 -3.91 -16.86
N ASN A 52 -2.37 -4.69 -16.16
CA ASN A 52 -2.18 -4.61 -14.73
C ASN A 52 -0.76 -5.02 -14.31
N PHE A 53 -0.49 -4.92 -13.00
CA PHE A 53 0.81 -5.24 -12.41
C PHE A 53 1.24 -6.70 -12.63
N ILE A 54 0.31 -7.66 -12.48
CA ILE A 54 0.59 -9.09 -12.63
C ILE A 54 0.98 -9.39 -14.07
N ASP A 55 0.23 -8.87 -15.06
CA ASP A 55 0.56 -9.00 -16.48
C ASP A 55 1.97 -8.51 -16.78
N ALA A 56 2.27 -7.27 -16.36
CA ALA A 56 3.55 -6.63 -16.63
C ALA A 56 4.72 -7.42 -16.01
N TYR A 57 4.53 -7.93 -14.81
CA TYR A 57 5.53 -8.73 -14.12
C TYR A 57 5.76 -10.08 -14.81
N LEU A 58 4.69 -10.78 -15.18
CA LEU A 58 4.76 -12.09 -15.86
C LEU A 58 5.42 -11.97 -17.23
N ILE A 59 5.07 -10.95 -18.02
CA ILE A 59 5.74 -10.67 -19.31
C ILE A 59 7.24 -10.48 -19.08
N ARG A 60 7.61 -9.69 -18.07
CA ARG A 60 9.02 -9.45 -17.74
C ARG A 60 9.74 -10.72 -17.30
N LEU A 61 9.10 -11.58 -16.51
CA LEU A 61 9.68 -12.87 -16.11
C LEU A 61 9.90 -13.79 -17.31
N ASN A 62 8.95 -13.85 -18.24
CA ASN A 62 9.07 -14.66 -19.46
C ASN A 62 10.24 -14.21 -20.35
N GLU A 63 10.44 -12.89 -20.48
CA GLU A 63 11.60 -12.31 -21.17
C GLU A 63 12.93 -12.72 -20.50
N LEU A 64 13.02 -12.57 -19.17
CA LEU A 64 14.25 -12.87 -18.41
C LEU A 64 14.58 -14.36 -18.40
N ASN A 65 13.56 -15.21 -18.36
CA ASN A 65 13.71 -16.66 -18.38
C ASN A 65 13.95 -17.21 -19.79
N ALA A 66 13.99 -16.34 -20.83
CA ALA A 66 14.14 -16.73 -22.24
C ALA A 66 13.14 -17.82 -22.68
N GLY A 67 11.89 -17.72 -22.20
CA GLY A 67 10.82 -18.68 -22.49
C GLY A 67 10.88 -19.98 -21.68
N LEU A 68 11.74 -20.08 -20.67
CA LEU A 68 11.66 -21.15 -19.67
C LEU A 68 10.51 -20.89 -18.68
N ASP A 69 9.92 -21.98 -18.19
CA ASP A 69 8.84 -21.91 -17.21
C ASP A 69 9.23 -21.10 -15.98
N ILE A 70 8.30 -20.27 -15.52
CA ILE A 70 8.42 -19.52 -14.27
C ILE A 70 8.54 -20.52 -13.11
N SER A 71 9.54 -20.33 -12.25
CA SER A 71 9.74 -21.19 -11.09
C SER A 71 8.68 -20.95 -10.00
N ALA A 72 8.48 -21.94 -9.13
CA ALA A 72 7.59 -21.79 -7.97
C ALA A 72 8.00 -20.62 -7.05
N ALA A 73 9.31 -20.37 -6.92
CA ALA A 73 9.82 -19.24 -6.14
C ALA A 73 9.47 -17.90 -6.79
N GLN A 74 9.60 -17.76 -8.10
CA GLN A 74 9.21 -16.53 -8.83
C GLN A 74 7.70 -16.27 -8.74
N ARG A 75 6.86 -17.32 -8.88
CA ARG A 75 5.40 -17.19 -8.66
C ARG A 75 5.08 -16.76 -7.24
N LEU A 76 5.76 -17.34 -6.25
CA LEU A 76 5.58 -16.97 -4.86
C LEU A 76 5.97 -15.51 -4.60
N THR A 77 7.11 -15.06 -5.13
CA THR A 77 7.53 -13.65 -5.03
C THR A 77 6.47 -12.73 -5.63
N LEU A 78 5.97 -13.02 -6.84
CA LEU A 78 4.92 -12.22 -7.46
C LEU A 78 3.63 -12.21 -6.62
N ALA A 79 3.26 -13.33 -6.00
CA ALA A 79 2.09 -13.38 -5.13
C ALA A 79 2.25 -12.50 -3.88
N LEU A 80 3.44 -12.52 -3.26
CA LEU A 80 3.77 -11.68 -2.12
C LEU A 80 3.81 -10.20 -2.51
N ASP A 81 4.49 -9.84 -3.60
CA ASP A 81 4.57 -8.47 -4.12
C ASP A 81 3.17 -7.91 -4.46
N SER A 82 2.31 -8.74 -5.04
CA SER A 82 0.92 -8.37 -5.36
C SER A 82 0.09 -8.16 -4.08
N GLY A 83 0.28 -9.02 -3.08
CA GLY A 83 -0.31 -8.90 -1.76
C GLY A 83 0.11 -7.61 -1.04
N ASP A 84 1.39 -7.27 -1.08
CA ASP A 84 1.94 -6.05 -0.49
C ASP A 84 1.38 -4.79 -1.19
N LEU A 85 1.33 -4.78 -2.53
CA LEU A 85 0.74 -3.68 -3.28
C LEU A 85 -0.74 -3.47 -2.94
N TRP A 86 -1.51 -4.57 -2.87
CA TRP A 86 -2.93 -4.51 -2.56
C TRP A 86 -3.21 -4.09 -1.13
N THR A 87 -2.57 -4.72 -0.14
CA THR A 87 -2.77 -4.37 1.28
C THR A 87 -2.29 -2.96 1.59
N GLY A 88 -1.11 -2.59 1.10
CA GLY A 88 -0.54 -1.26 1.28
C GLY A 88 -1.40 -0.16 0.66
N GLY A 89 -1.97 -0.41 -0.53
CA GLY A 89 -2.85 0.54 -1.21
C GLY A 89 -4.27 0.59 -0.65
N MET A 90 -4.83 -0.54 -0.23
CA MET A 90 -6.23 -0.62 0.21
C MET A 90 -6.41 -0.05 1.61
N GLU A 91 -5.72 -0.60 2.60
CA GLU A 91 -5.97 -0.27 4.02
C GLU A 91 -5.66 1.20 4.32
N THR A 92 -4.56 1.72 3.76
CA THR A 92 -4.15 3.12 3.97
C THR A 92 -5.14 4.10 3.38
N VAL A 93 -5.65 3.84 2.17
CA VAL A 93 -6.62 4.71 1.48
C VAL A 93 -7.98 4.63 2.16
N VAL A 94 -8.49 3.43 2.46
CA VAL A 94 -9.78 3.25 3.14
C VAL A 94 -9.77 3.94 4.50
N THR A 95 -8.71 3.76 5.29
CA THR A 95 -8.58 4.41 6.59
C THR A 95 -8.53 5.93 6.44
N THR A 96 -7.73 6.46 5.51
CA THR A 96 -7.63 7.90 5.26
C THR A 96 -8.98 8.50 4.86
N LEU A 97 -9.71 7.88 3.93
CA LEU A 97 -11.03 8.35 3.49
C LEU A 97 -12.08 8.27 4.60
N THR A 98 -12.04 7.20 5.40
CA THR A 98 -12.93 7.06 6.57
C THR A 98 -12.74 8.23 7.53
N TRP A 99 -11.49 8.58 7.84
CA TRP A 99 -11.20 9.76 8.64
C TRP A 99 -11.57 11.06 7.92
N ALA A 100 -11.36 11.18 6.60
CA ALA A 100 -11.76 12.36 5.83
C ALA A 100 -13.25 12.68 6.06
N VAL A 101 -14.11 11.67 5.88
CA VAL A 101 -15.55 11.81 6.10
C VAL A 101 -15.85 12.22 7.54
N LEU A 102 -15.24 11.55 8.51
CA LEU A 102 -15.43 11.87 9.93
C LEU A 102 -15.04 13.33 10.25
N TYR A 103 -13.88 13.78 9.80
CA TYR A 103 -13.43 15.16 10.01
C TYR A 103 -14.34 16.17 9.29
N LEU A 104 -14.75 15.92 8.05
CA LEU A 104 -15.66 16.84 7.35
C LEU A 104 -17.00 17.01 8.08
N ILE A 105 -17.55 15.93 8.65
CA ILE A 105 -18.76 15.98 9.50
C ILE A 105 -18.53 16.84 10.75
N HIS A 106 -17.37 16.71 11.40
CA HIS A 106 -17.04 17.47 12.62
C HIS A 106 -16.66 18.93 12.35
N TYR A 107 -16.20 19.25 11.14
CA TYR A 107 -15.75 20.59 10.73
C TYR A 107 -16.56 21.11 9.54
N PRO A 108 -17.87 21.39 9.71
CA PRO A 108 -18.77 21.75 8.61
C PRO A 108 -18.35 23.02 7.85
N LYS A 109 -17.64 23.95 8.51
CA LYS A 109 -17.07 25.13 7.86
C LYS A 109 -15.98 24.76 6.85
N VAL A 110 -15.13 23.78 7.17
CA VAL A 110 -14.09 23.28 6.25
C VAL A 110 -14.77 22.58 5.08
N GLN A 111 -15.76 21.72 5.35
CA GLN A 111 -16.55 21.07 4.31
C GLN A 111 -17.21 22.07 3.36
N ALA A 112 -17.87 23.11 3.89
CA ALA A 112 -18.53 24.13 3.06
C ALA A 112 -17.54 24.92 2.20
N ASN A 113 -16.36 25.26 2.73
CA ASN A 113 -15.32 25.93 1.96
C ASN A 113 -14.75 25.04 0.85
N LEU A 114 -14.56 23.74 1.14
CA LEU A 114 -14.06 22.76 0.17
C LEU A 114 -15.06 22.57 -0.97
N GLN A 115 -16.35 22.42 -0.65
CA GLN A 115 -17.41 22.37 -1.67
C GLN A 115 -17.46 23.64 -2.50
N LYS A 116 -17.40 24.81 -1.85
CA LYS A 116 -17.38 26.10 -2.54
C LYS A 116 -16.21 26.21 -3.53
N GLU A 117 -15.00 25.82 -3.15
CA GLU A 117 -13.84 25.86 -4.06
C GLU A 117 -14.06 24.93 -5.27
N ILE A 118 -14.57 23.72 -5.04
CA ILE A 118 -14.87 22.76 -6.11
C ILE A 118 -15.93 23.32 -7.05
N ASP A 119 -17.03 23.86 -6.52
CA ASP A 119 -18.13 24.43 -7.30
C ASP A 119 -17.67 25.64 -8.12
N GLU A 120 -16.82 26.50 -7.56
CA GLU A 120 -16.29 27.69 -8.25
C GLU A 120 -15.30 27.35 -9.38
N GLN A 121 -14.50 26.30 -9.21
CA GLN A 121 -13.42 25.95 -10.15
C GLN A 121 -13.82 24.91 -11.19
N LEU A 122 -14.72 23.98 -10.82
CA LEU A 122 -15.12 22.85 -11.65
C LEU A 122 -16.62 22.87 -12.01
N GLY A 123 -17.47 23.38 -11.12
CA GLY A 123 -18.92 23.24 -11.26
C GLY A 123 -19.31 21.78 -11.43
N ASP A 124 -20.04 21.47 -12.51
CA ASP A 124 -20.48 20.10 -12.82
C ASP A 124 -19.46 19.25 -13.61
N GLN A 125 -18.27 19.80 -13.90
CA GLN A 125 -17.26 19.05 -14.66
C GLN A 125 -16.61 17.95 -13.81
N PRO A 126 -16.35 16.76 -14.38
CA PRO A 126 -15.64 15.71 -13.67
C PRO A 126 -14.20 16.15 -13.36
N PHE A 127 -13.75 15.88 -12.14
CA PHE A 127 -12.38 16.15 -11.72
C PHE A 127 -11.38 15.37 -12.57
N THR A 128 -10.30 16.04 -12.99
CA THR A 128 -9.11 15.41 -13.55
C THR A 128 -7.88 15.76 -12.71
N MET A 129 -6.82 14.96 -12.79
CA MET A 129 -5.57 15.26 -12.06
C MET A 129 -4.94 16.61 -12.47
N GLY A 130 -5.24 17.12 -13.67
CA GLY A 130 -4.82 18.45 -14.10
C GLY A 130 -5.49 19.60 -13.34
N ASP A 131 -6.66 19.36 -12.76
CA ASP A 131 -7.41 20.36 -12.00
C ASP A 131 -6.88 20.57 -10.58
N ARG A 132 -6.01 19.68 -10.09
CA ARG A 132 -5.41 19.77 -8.75
C ARG A 132 -4.80 21.14 -8.47
N LEU A 133 -4.19 21.78 -9.47
CA LEU A 133 -3.57 23.10 -9.35
C LEU A 133 -4.59 24.24 -9.12
N LYS A 134 -5.85 24.04 -9.48
CA LYS A 134 -6.94 25.00 -9.28
C LYS A 134 -7.61 24.88 -7.91
N LEU A 135 -7.30 23.82 -7.16
CA LEU A 135 -7.96 23.46 -5.90
C LEU A 135 -6.99 23.49 -4.69
N PRO A 136 -6.38 24.65 -4.38
CA PRO A 136 -5.40 24.75 -3.29
C PRO A 136 -5.99 24.47 -1.91
N TYR A 137 -7.25 24.85 -1.64
CA TYR A 137 -7.90 24.59 -0.36
C TYR A 137 -8.21 23.10 -0.16
N MET A 138 -8.66 22.41 -1.22
CA MET A 138 -8.81 20.96 -1.22
C MET A 138 -7.47 20.27 -0.95
N CYS A 139 -6.39 20.69 -1.63
CA CYS A 139 -5.05 20.13 -1.40
C CYS A 139 -4.60 20.34 0.04
N ALA A 140 -4.73 21.55 0.58
CA ALA A 140 -4.38 21.85 1.97
C ALA A 140 -5.23 21.05 2.98
N THR A 141 -6.50 20.78 2.65
CA THR A 141 -7.39 19.96 3.50
C THR A 141 -6.93 18.51 3.52
N ILE A 142 -6.53 17.95 2.37
CA ILE A 142 -5.98 16.58 2.28
C ILE A 142 -4.65 16.50 3.03
N ASP A 143 -3.76 17.47 2.84
CA ASP A 143 -2.45 17.50 3.52
C ASP A 143 -2.63 17.57 5.04
N GLU A 144 -3.55 18.42 5.52
CA GLU A 144 -3.85 18.55 6.94
C GLU A 144 -4.52 17.29 7.50
N LEU A 145 -5.43 16.67 6.76
CA LEU A 145 -6.02 15.40 7.14
C LEU A 145 -4.96 14.32 7.33
N GLN A 146 -4.05 14.15 6.36
CA GLN A 146 -2.97 13.17 6.45
C GLN A 146 -2.02 13.47 7.62
N ARG A 147 -1.76 14.76 7.92
CA ARG A 147 -0.96 15.18 9.07
C ARG A 147 -1.59 14.81 10.41
N ILE A 148 -2.90 15.02 10.57
CA ILE A 148 -3.60 14.79 11.86
C ILE A 148 -3.87 13.30 12.06
N VAL A 149 -4.32 12.60 11.02
CA VAL A 149 -4.71 11.19 11.11
C VAL A 149 -3.50 10.30 11.25
N ASN A 150 -2.43 10.58 10.49
CA ASN A 150 -1.21 9.78 10.42
C ASN A 150 -1.48 8.27 10.56
N VAL A 151 -2.00 7.64 9.50
CA VAL A 151 -2.45 6.24 9.53
C VAL A 151 -1.36 5.22 9.86
N LEU A 152 -0.07 5.64 9.82
CA LEU A 152 1.09 4.82 10.17
C LEU A 152 2.00 5.59 11.14
N PRO A 153 1.59 5.79 12.41
CA PRO A 153 2.29 6.69 13.34
C PRO A 153 3.67 6.20 13.81
N TRP A 154 4.00 4.94 13.52
CA TRP A 154 5.31 4.33 13.82
C TRP A 154 6.06 3.87 12.56
N ALA A 155 5.54 4.24 11.38
CA ALA A 155 5.96 3.72 10.08
C ALA A 155 6.14 2.19 10.09
N ILE A 156 6.95 1.69 9.15
CA ILE A 156 7.43 0.32 9.13
C ILE A 156 8.80 0.31 9.83
N PRO A 157 9.10 -0.66 10.71
CA PRO A 157 10.40 -0.73 11.38
C PRO A 157 11.57 -0.82 10.39
N HIS A 158 12.61 -0.01 10.62
CA HIS A 158 13.82 0.00 9.82
C HIS A 158 15.01 -0.62 10.57
N ALA A 159 15.94 -1.19 9.80
CA ALA A 159 17.21 -1.70 10.29
C ALA A 159 18.38 -1.18 9.41
N THR A 160 19.54 -0.93 10.01
CA THR A 160 20.72 -0.45 9.28
C THR A 160 21.37 -1.60 8.50
N THR A 161 21.66 -1.37 7.22
CA THR A 161 22.36 -2.35 6.36
C THR A 161 23.88 -2.35 6.53
N LYS A 162 24.43 -1.29 7.12
CA LYS A 162 25.86 -1.07 7.40
C LYS A 162 25.99 -0.26 8.70
N GLU A 163 27.19 -0.25 9.26
CA GLU A 163 27.48 0.61 10.42
C GLU A 163 27.23 2.09 10.07
N ALA A 164 26.48 2.78 10.92
CA ALA A 164 26.07 4.17 10.76
C ALA A 164 26.03 4.85 12.13
N SER A 165 26.08 6.18 12.18
CA SER A 165 25.91 6.92 13.43
C SER A 165 24.83 7.97 13.25
N PHE A 166 23.85 8.00 14.15
CA PHE A 166 22.80 9.01 14.15
C PHE A 166 22.84 9.76 15.48
N PHE A 167 23.09 11.08 15.42
CA PHE A 167 23.25 11.96 16.59
C PHE A 167 23.95 11.27 17.78
N PHE A 168 25.12 10.68 17.52
CA PHE A 168 26.02 10.01 18.48
C PHE A 168 25.67 8.57 18.92
N MET A 169 24.57 7.98 18.47
CA MET A 169 24.20 6.58 18.77
C MET A 169 24.71 5.59 17.71
N LYS A 170 25.15 4.39 18.14
CA LYS A 170 25.57 3.29 17.27
C LYS A 170 24.39 2.35 16.95
N PRO A 171 24.37 1.68 15.78
CA PRO A 171 23.18 0.99 15.28
C PRO A 171 22.86 -0.33 15.98
N SER A 172 23.84 -0.93 16.69
CA SER A 172 23.66 -2.20 17.40
C SER A 172 22.59 -2.13 18.52
N GLU A 173 21.99 -0.96 18.73
CA GLU A 173 21.05 -0.66 19.80
C GLU A 173 19.64 -0.28 19.31
N PHE A 174 19.35 -0.24 18.00
CA PHE A 174 18.05 0.29 17.51
C PHE A 174 17.39 -0.49 16.35
N GLN A 175 16.09 -0.79 16.53
CA GLN A 175 15.13 -0.71 15.43
C GLN A 175 14.69 0.76 15.32
N ALA A 176 14.83 1.36 14.15
CA ALA A 176 14.42 2.74 13.94
C ALA A 176 12.93 2.76 13.52
N TYR A 177 12.12 3.49 14.27
CA TYR A 177 10.77 3.87 13.90
C TYR A 177 10.86 5.32 13.41
N ILE A 178 10.49 5.57 12.15
CA ILE A 178 10.58 6.89 11.51
C ILE A 178 9.20 7.55 11.56
#